data_AF-A0A1R2AW36-F1
#
_entry.id   AF-A0A1R2AW36-F1
#
_cell.length_a   1.000
_cell.length_b   1.000
_cell.length_c   1.000
_cell.angle_alpha   90.00
_cell.angle_beta   90.00
_cell.angle_gamma   90.00
#
_symmetry.space_group_name_H-M   'P 1'
#
loop_
_entity.id
_entity.type
_entity.pdbx_description
1 polymer ?
#
loop_
_entity_poly.entity_id
_entity_poly.type
_entity_poly.pdbx_seq_one_letter_code
_entity_poly.pdbx_strand_id
1 'polypeptide(L)'
;MEVKVVSRSGKDLGTFKVPQEILVKDFKKKFSEKFKNWGPERQRFCIKSTTGPVVDNDSELLVKFLGEERVLCFKDLGLQLSWRLVYMIEYAGPILIAPLLYYFPKQIYGIETVKTPTQT
;
A
#
# COMPACT_ATOMS: atom_id res chain seq x y z
N MET A 1 -20.52 16.69 10.72
CA MET A 1 -20.92 15.28 10.95
C MET A 1 -19.88 14.58 11.81
N GLU A 2 -20.31 13.60 12.60
CA GLU A 2 -19.42 12.76 13.40
C GLU A 2 -19.27 11.40 12.75
N VAL A 3 -18.02 10.96 12.56
CA VAL A 3 -17.68 9.68 11.94
C VAL A 3 -16.91 8.86 12.96
N LYS A 4 -17.43 7.69 13.32
CA LYS A 4 -16.77 6.78 14.25
C LYS A 4 -15.85 5.85 13.45
N VAL A 5 -14.57 5.79 13.83
CA VAL A 5 -13.61 4.86 13.23
C VAL A 5 -13.30 3.74 14.22
N VAL A 6 -13.49 2.50 13.77
CA VAL A 6 -13.22 1.27 14.53
C VAL A 6 -12.12 0.47 13.85
N SER A 7 -11.30 -0.24 14.61
CA SER A 7 -10.35 -1.22 14.10
C SER A 7 -11.06 -2.50 13.69
N ARG A 8 -10.41 -3.33 12.86
CA ARG A 8 -10.81 -4.72 12.58
C ARG A 8 -11.13 -5.53 13.85
N SER A 9 -10.40 -5.28 14.94
CA SER A 9 -10.58 -5.98 16.22
C SER A 9 -11.72 -5.39 17.07
N GLY A 10 -12.50 -4.44 16.55
CA GLY A 10 -13.55 -3.74 17.29
C GLY A 10 -13.05 -2.65 18.24
N LYS A 11 -11.72 -2.39 18.28
CA LYS A 11 -11.14 -1.32 19.08
C LYS A 11 -11.51 0.04 18.50
N ASP A 12 -12.08 0.91 19.31
CA ASP A 12 -12.41 2.28 18.90
C ASP A 12 -11.11 3.09 18.65
N LEU A 13 -10.94 3.61 17.43
CA LEU A 13 -9.82 4.48 17.04
C LEU A 13 -10.17 5.97 17.19
N GLY A 14 -11.46 6.26 17.40
CA GLY A 14 -11.98 7.56 17.81
C GLY A 14 -13.03 8.11 16.86
N THR A 15 -13.63 9.22 17.29
CA THR A 15 -14.66 9.94 16.55
C THR A 15 -14.05 11.18 15.91
N PHE A 16 -14.33 11.41 14.63
CA PHE A 16 -13.86 12.56 13.87
C PHE A 16 -15.02 13.48 13.55
N LYS A 17 -14.89 14.77 13.91
CA LYS A 17 -15.83 15.83 13.52
C LYS A 17 -15.41 16.38 12.16
N VAL A 18 -16.21 16.13 11.15
CA VAL A 18 -15.86 16.41 9.75
C VAL A 18 -17.02 17.13 9.04
N PRO A 19 -16.78 18.08 8.11
CA PRO A 19 -17.84 18.65 7.27
C PRO A 19 -18.55 17.59 6.43
N GLN A 20 -19.80 17.83 6.02
CA GLN A 20 -20.57 16.89 5.18
C GLN A 20 -19.99 16.78 3.76
N GLU A 21 -19.38 17.83 3.23
CA GLU A 21 -18.82 17.87 1.87
C GLU A 21 -17.34 17.48 1.81
N ILE A 22 -16.88 16.60 2.71
CA ILE A 22 -15.49 16.17 2.70
C ILE A 22 -15.25 15.04 1.69
N LEU A 23 -14.18 15.17 0.92
CA LEU A 23 -13.67 14.10 0.05
C LEU A 23 -13.00 13.01 0.88
N VAL A 24 -13.03 11.77 0.39
CA VAL A 24 -12.34 10.64 1.03
C VAL A 24 -10.84 10.94 1.20
N LYS A 25 -10.21 11.56 0.19
CA LYS A 25 -8.78 11.93 0.23
C LYS A 25 -8.42 12.86 1.39
N ASP A 26 -9.25 13.86 1.64
CA ASP A 26 -9.00 14.83 2.72
C ASP A 26 -9.27 14.24 4.09
N PHE A 27 -10.23 13.31 4.19
CA PHE A 27 -10.42 12.52 5.40
C PHE A 27 -9.21 11.62 5.71
N LYS A 28 -8.67 10.90 4.71
CA LYS A 28 -7.45 10.08 4.86
C LYS A 28 -6.26 10.91 5.36
N LYS A 29 -6.09 12.14 4.85
CA LYS A 29 -5.06 13.09 5.33
C LYS A 29 -5.28 13.48 6.79
N LYS A 30 -6.49 13.92 7.16
CA LYS A 30 -6.83 14.27 8.56
C LYS A 30 -6.63 13.10 9.52
N PHE A 31 -6.93 11.89 9.07
CA PHE A 31 -6.68 10.67 9.85
C PHE A 31 -5.18 10.44 10.06
N SER A 32 -4.37 10.62 8.99
CA SER A 32 -2.91 10.49 9.05
C SER A 32 -2.25 11.53 9.94
N GLU A 33 -2.80 12.75 10.03
CA GLU A 33 -2.29 13.80 10.93
C GLU A 33 -2.40 13.38 12.40
N LYS A 34 -3.51 12.75 12.77
CA LYS A 34 -3.73 12.21 14.12
C LYS A 34 -2.88 10.96 14.36
N PHE A 35 -2.73 10.12 13.35
CA PHE A 35 -1.98 8.86 13.43
C PHE A 35 -0.82 8.86 12.43
N LYS A 36 0.29 9.51 12.82
CA LYS A 36 1.47 9.69 11.96
C LYS A 36 2.07 8.39 11.41
N ASN A 37 1.85 7.26 12.08
CA ASN A 37 2.35 5.95 11.65
C ASN A 37 1.58 5.36 10.46
N TRP A 38 0.35 5.84 10.21
CA TRP A 38 -0.54 5.32 9.17
C TRP A 38 -0.70 6.34 8.05
N GLY A 39 0.27 6.36 7.14
CA GLY A 39 0.22 7.20 5.93
C GLY A 39 -0.99 6.88 5.04
N PRO A 40 -1.48 7.83 4.23
CA PRO A 40 -2.72 7.69 3.45
C PRO A 40 -2.78 6.44 2.57
N GLU A 41 -1.67 6.05 1.95
CA GLU A 41 -1.54 4.85 1.11
C GLU A 41 -1.75 3.54 1.88
N ARG A 42 -1.47 3.53 3.18
CA ARG A 42 -1.64 2.34 4.03
C ARG A 42 -3.07 2.18 4.53
N GLN A 43 -3.90 3.21 4.39
CA GLN A 43 -5.22 3.25 4.98
C GLN A 43 -6.26 2.64 4.04
N ARG A 44 -6.97 1.63 4.54
CA ARG A 44 -8.19 1.13 3.91
C ARG A 44 -9.36 1.29 4.88
N PHE A 45 -10.41 1.93 4.40
CA PHE A 45 -11.66 2.08 5.12
C PHE A 45 -12.73 1.18 4.51
N CYS A 46 -13.43 0.44 5.36
CA CYS A 46 -14.58 -0.39 5.00
C CYS A 46 -15.84 0.11 5.71
N ILE A 47 -17.00 -0.03 5.07
CA ILE A 47 -18.28 0.43 5.61
C ILE A 47 -18.84 -0.62 6.57
N LYS A 48 -19.24 -0.19 7.79
CA LYS A 48 -19.88 -1.00 8.86
C LYS A 48 -19.07 -2.17 9.44
N SER A 49 -18.32 -2.89 8.61
CA SER A 49 -17.62 -4.12 8.99
C SER A 49 -16.33 -4.29 8.19
N THR A 50 -15.42 -5.12 8.70
CA THR A 50 -14.13 -5.46 8.07
C THR A 50 -14.31 -6.05 6.66
N THR A 51 -15.39 -6.80 6.43
CA THR A 51 -15.72 -7.42 5.12
C THR A 51 -16.68 -6.55 4.30
N GLY A 52 -16.99 -5.35 4.79
CA GLY A 52 -17.88 -4.42 4.08
C GLY A 52 -17.27 -3.84 2.80
N PRO A 53 -18.08 -3.12 2.02
CA PRO A 53 -17.62 -2.41 0.84
C PRO A 53 -16.51 -1.41 1.19
N VAL A 54 -15.51 -1.32 0.32
CA VAL A 54 -14.32 -0.50 0.52
C VAL A 54 -14.56 0.91 0.00
N VAL A 55 -14.15 1.89 0.80
CA VAL A 55 -14.13 3.31 0.40
C VAL A 55 -12.80 3.60 -0.28
N ASP A 56 -12.71 3.26 -1.56
CA ASP A 56 -11.46 3.39 -2.33
C ASP A 56 -11.42 4.65 -3.21
N ASN A 57 -12.57 5.23 -3.53
CA ASN A 57 -12.63 6.36 -4.43
C ASN A 57 -12.31 7.68 -3.72
N ASP A 58 -11.08 8.17 -3.92
CA ASP A 58 -10.56 9.40 -3.31
C ASP A 58 -11.31 10.68 -3.72
N SER A 59 -11.95 10.67 -4.89
CA SER A 59 -12.66 11.83 -5.46
C SER A 59 -14.12 11.91 -5.05
N GLU A 60 -14.64 10.90 -4.36
CA GLU A 60 -16.02 10.89 -3.91
C GLU A 60 -16.18 11.52 -2.53
N LEU A 61 -17.39 12.01 -2.26
CA LEU A 61 -17.75 12.52 -0.95
C LEU A 61 -17.86 11.36 0.03
N LEU A 62 -17.24 11.51 1.20
CA LEU A 62 -17.28 10.51 2.26
C LEU A 62 -18.73 10.14 2.62
N VAL A 63 -19.63 11.13 2.62
CA VAL A 63 -21.06 10.95 2.95
C VAL A 63 -21.76 9.91 2.08
N LYS A 64 -21.37 9.73 0.81
CA LYS A 64 -21.97 8.71 -0.07
C LYS A 64 -21.79 7.29 0.48
N PHE A 65 -20.72 7.07 1.23
CA PHE A 65 -20.36 5.77 1.79
C PHE A 65 -20.84 5.60 3.23
N LEU A 66 -21.20 6.69 3.90
CA LEU A 66 -21.68 6.65 5.28
C LEU A 66 -23.18 6.37 5.30
N GLY A 67 -23.54 5.16 5.74
CA GLY A 67 -24.92 4.86 6.13
C GLY A 67 -25.34 5.58 7.42
N GLU A 68 -26.51 5.22 7.94
CA GLU A 68 -27.14 5.86 9.12
C GLU A 68 -26.27 5.87 10.39
N GLU A 69 -25.52 4.79 10.63
CA GLU A 69 -24.69 4.64 11.83
C GLU A 69 -23.34 5.37 11.75
N ARG A 70 -22.91 5.84 10.56
CA ARG A 70 -21.66 6.59 10.34
C ARG A 70 -20.38 5.92 10.91
N VAL A 71 -20.31 4.60 10.84
CA VAL A 71 -19.17 3.80 11.31
C VAL A 71 -18.29 3.35 10.13
N LEU A 72 -16.99 3.66 10.21
CA LEU A 72 -15.95 3.18 9.29
C LEU A 72 -15.00 2.20 10.01
N CYS A 73 -14.74 1.06 9.39
CA CYS A 73 -13.73 0.11 9.85
C CYS A 73 -12.39 0.41 9.17
N PHE A 74 -11.35 0.64 9.97
CA PHE A 74 -9.99 0.86 9.52
C PHE A 74 -9.22 -0.45 9.43
N LYS A 75 -8.48 -0.59 8.33
CA LYS A 75 -7.53 -1.67 8.07
C LYS A 75 -6.21 -1.08 7.56
N ASP A 76 -5.10 -1.51 8.16
CA ASP A 76 -3.76 -1.23 7.67
C ASP A 76 -3.39 -2.22 6.55
N LEU A 77 -2.91 -1.71 5.42
CA LEU A 77 -2.44 -2.50 4.27
C LEU A 77 -0.94 -2.81 4.33
N GLY A 78 -0.21 -2.21 5.27
CA GLY A 78 1.24 -2.29 5.32
C GLY A 78 1.91 -1.48 4.22
N LEU A 79 3.21 -1.70 4.04
CA LEU A 79 4.00 -0.99 3.03
C LEU A 79 3.59 -1.45 1.62
N GLN A 80 3.16 -0.49 0.78
CA GLN A 80 2.80 -0.77 -0.61
C GLN A 80 3.97 -0.46 -1.54
N LEU A 81 4.25 -1.37 -2.46
CA LEU A 81 5.19 -1.16 -3.55
C LEU A 81 4.41 -0.79 -4.82
N SER A 82 4.92 0.18 -5.58
CA SER A 82 4.36 0.50 -6.88
C SER A 82 4.57 -0.67 -7.85
N TRP A 83 3.54 -1.03 -8.62
CA TRP A 83 3.67 -2.03 -9.70
C TRP A 83 4.81 -1.71 -10.67
N ARG A 84 5.07 -0.41 -10.93
CA ARG A 84 6.19 0.00 -11.78
C ARG A 84 7.54 -0.43 -11.21
N LEU A 85 7.70 -0.37 -9.89
CA LEU A 85 8.93 -0.79 -9.22
C LEU A 85 9.09 -2.31 -9.28
N VAL A 86 7.99 -3.06 -9.09
CA VAL A 86 7.99 -4.53 -9.21
C VAL A 86 8.49 -4.93 -10.60
N TYR A 87 7.92 -4.34 -11.67
CA TYR A 87 8.37 -4.60 -13.03
C TYR A 87 9.83 -4.20 -13.26
N MET A 88 10.27 -3.04 -12.76
CA MET A 88 11.68 -2.65 -12.89
C MET A 88 12.63 -3.64 -12.24
N ILE A 89 12.31 -4.15 -11.04
CA ILE A 89 13.14 -5.15 -10.34
C ILE A 89 13.11 -6.48 -11.10
N GLU A 90 11.94 -6.89 -11.61
CA GLU A 90 11.77 -8.11 -12.38
C GLU A 90 12.67 -8.14 -13.63
N TYR A 91 12.73 -7.05 -14.39
CA TYR A 91 13.61 -6.95 -15.57
C TYR A 91 15.07 -6.65 -15.21
N ALA A 92 15.32 -5.87 -14.15
CA ALA A 92 16.67 -5.61 -13.69
C ALA A 92 17.34 -6.88 -13.15
N GLY A 93 16.58 -7.82 -12.59
CA GLY A 93 17.08 -9.09 -12.06
C GLY A 93 17.95 -9.84 -13.08
N PRO A 94 17.41 -10.31 -14.21
CA PRO A 94 18.19 -10.99 -15.24
C PRO A 94 19.35 -10.15 -15.80
N ILE A 95 19.13 -8.84 -15.98
CA ILE A 95 20.14 -7.92 -16.52
C ILE A 95 21.33 -7.77 -15.55
N LEU A 96 21.11 -7.83 -14.25
CA LEU A 96 22.18 -7.71 -13.25
C LEU A 96 22.78 -9.08 -12.90
N ILE A 97 21.94 -10.10 -12.75
CA ILE A 97 22.36 -11.44 -12.34
C ILE A 97 23.17 -12.11 -13.45
N ALA A 98 22.75 -12.02 -14.73
CA ALA A 98 23.46 -12.73 -15.79
C ALA A 98 24.92 -12.26 -15.99
N PRO A 99 25.22 -10.95 -16.06
CA PRO A 99 26.59 -10.47 -16.08
C PRO A 99 27.36 -10.79 -14.80
N LEU A 100 26.72 -10.68 -13.62
CA LEU A 100 27.37 -10.98 -12.35
C LEU A 100 27.85 -12.44 -12.31
N LEU A 101 27.02 -13.39 -12.73
CA LEU A 101 27.38 -14.80 -12.82
C LEU A 101 28.44 -15.06 -13.90
N TYR A 102 28.39 -14.35 -15.02
CA TYR A 102 29.35 -14.50 -16.11
C TYR A 102 30.75 -13.97 -15.77
N TYR A 103 30.84 -12.81 -15.09
CA TYR A 103 32.12 -12.16 -14.79
C TYR A 103 32.75 -12.65 -13.49
N PHE A 104 31.97 -13.15 -12.53
CA PHE A 104 32.47 -13.58 -11.21
C PHE A 104 32.23 -15.07 -10.87
N PRO A 105 32.51 -16.01 -11.78
CA PRO A 105 32.27 -17.44 -11.52
C PRO A 105 33.18 -18.00 -10.43
N LYS A 106 34.42 -17.48 -10.29
CA LYS A 106 35.36 -17.91 -9.25
C LYS A 106 34.89 -17.56 -7.84
N GLN A 107 34.31 -16.39 -7.64
CA GLN A 107 33.82 -15.92 -6.35
C GLN A 107 32.49 -16.56 -5.96
N ILE A 108 31.62 -16.82 -6.95
CA ILE A 108 30.26 -17.34 -6.70
C ILE A 108 30.25 -18.86 -6.65
N TYR A 109 30.92 -19.51 -7.61
CA TYR A 109 30.91 -20.96 -7.76
C TYR A 109 32.22 -21.64 -7.29
N GLY A 110 33.31 -20.88 -7.08
CA GLY A 110 34.61 -21.46 -6.73
C GLY A 110 35.33 -22.14 -7.89
N ILE A 111 34.82 -21.98 -9.12
CA ILE A 111 35.31 -22.67 -10.33
C ILE A 111 35.98 -21.64 -11.25
N GLU A 112 37.14 -21.98 -11.78
CA GLU A 112 37.75 -21.21 -12.86
C GLU A 112 37.16 -21.64 -14.20
N THR A 113 36.32 -20.80 -14.80
CA THR A 113 35.71 -21.06 -16.10
C THR A 113 36.57 -20.49 -17.22
N VAL A 114 36.88 -21.30 -18.24
CA VAL A 114 37.51 -20.83 -19.48
C VAL A 114 36.45 -20.10 -20.31
N LYS A 115 36.64 -18.81 -20.58
CA LYS A 115 35.72 -18.02 -21.41
C LYS A 115 35.91 -18.43 -22.89
N THR A 116 34.95 -19.16 -23.44
CA THR A 116 34.96 -19.51 -24.88
C THR A 116 34.79 -18.23 -25.71
N PRO A 117 35.60 -18.00 -26.77
CA PRO A 117 35.45 -16.83 -27.62
C PRO A 117 34.05 -16.84 -28.27
N THR A 118 33.38 -15.69 -28.22
CA THR A 118 32.07 -15.48 -28.82
C THR A 118 32.17 -15.70 -30.32
N GLN A 119 31.43 -16.69 -30.86
CA GLN A 119 31.35 -16.87 -32.30
C GLN A 119 30.69 -15.61 -32.90
N THR A 120 31.44 -14.94 -33.76
CA THR A 120 31.05 -13.70 -34.45
C THR A 120 30.40 -14.04 -35.79
#